data_AF-A0A6M2EE59-F1
#
_entry.id   AF-A0A6M2EE59-F1
#
_cell.length_a   1.000
_cell.length_b   1.000
_cell.length_c   1.000
_cell.angle_alpha   90.00
_cell.angle_beta   90.00
_cell.angle_gamma   90.00
#
_symmetry.space_group_name_H-M   'P 1'
#
loop_
_entity.id
_entity.type
_entity.pdbx_description
1 polymer ?
#
loop_
_entity_poly.entity_id
_entity_poly.type
_entity_poly.pdbx_seq_one_letter_code
_entity_poly.pdbx_strand_id
1 'polypeptide(L)'
;MTVVVAWRTHLCFHHPLLYHIRHCSNSVVAVASTTEHKEEGHLPVINSASKKEKVNGERKAPEWKKLDAEELGISNSMISRPTRVVLNGLKKKGYEVYLVGGCVRDLILKRIPKDFDVITSAELKQVRKAFHRCEIVGKRFPICHVHVDDAIVEVSSFSTSQLKSDGKFNGNVRKPRGCSERDFIRWRNCLQRDFTINGLMLDPYASIVYDYMGGITDIKKTKVRTIIPANLSFVEDSGRILRAIRIAARLHFGFTRDLALSLKELSHSVLRLDKGRILVELNYMLAYGSAEASLRLMWRFGLLEILLPIQASYFVSQGFRRWDERSNMLLSLFSNLDRLVAPDRPCHSSLWLGIFAFHKALVDQPQDPLVVTAFSLAVHSGGSLLESVEIARRISQPYQSSFAELLEARNPDSNNALVHKTINFAALVKTALCNMTDGCYVSKAMAKYPKAPSSELVFIPMALFLRVSKIFECVRRGTEARFVHRQGRKIDYESLAMGSLEEVRHVFARIVFDTVYPPNQSNENNVANQRP
;
A
#
# COMPACT_ATOMS: atom_id res chain seq x y z
N MET A 1 54.87 -4.60 9.85
CA MET A 1 54.67 -5.62 10.91
C MET A 1 53.58 -5.08 11.83
N THR A 2 52.29 -5.13 11.47
CA THR A 2 51.46 -6.32 11.20
C THR A 2 51.08 -7.07 12.48
N VAL A 3 49.93 -6.72 13.06
CA VAL A 3 49.00 -7.69 13.65
C VAL A 3 47.59 -7.31 13.19
N VAL A 4 46.86 -8.29 12.67
CA VAL A 4 45.49 -8.16 12.16
C VAL A 4 44.52 -8.64 13.22
N VAL A 5 43.43 -7.92 13.48
CA VAL A 5 42.28 -8.44 14.23
C VAL A 5 41.01 -8.22 13.41
N ALA A 6 40.56 -9.30 12.76
CA ALA A 6 39.33 -9.31 11.99
C ALA A 6 38.10 -9.37 12.92
N TRP A 7 37.12 -8.50 12.69
CA TRP A 7 35.81 -8.60 13.34
C TRP A 7 34.79 -9.21 12.38
N ARG A 8 34.29 -10.41 12.72
CA ARG A 8 33.24 -11.10 11.97
C ARG A 8 31.91 -10.36 12.11
N THR A 9 31.24 -10.13 10.99
CA THR A 9 29.86 -9.64 10.94
C THR A 9 28.89 -10.75 11.35
N HIS A 10 28.36 -10.68 12.57
CA HIS A 10 27.23 -11.54 12.98
C HIS A 10 25.90 -10.94 12.53
N LEU A 11 25.08 -11.76 11.88
CA LEU A 11 23.73 -11.42 11.45
C LEU A 11 22.80 -11.26 12.67
N CYS A 12 22.10 -10.14 12.77
CA CYS A 12 21.07 -9.93 13.79
C CYS A 12 19.76 -10.66 13.42
N PHE A 13 19.59 -11.88 13.90
CA PHE A 13 18.26 -12.47 14.09
C PHE A 13 17.56 -11.82 15.29
N HIS A 14 16.31 -11.38 15.12
CA HIS A 14 15.50 -10.89 16.25
C HIS A 14 14.87 -12.05 17.02
N HIS A 15 15.32 -12.25 18.26
CA HIS A 15 14.61 -13.04 19.27
C HIS A 15 14.03 -12.09 20.34
N PRO A 16 12.77 -12.22 20.77
CA PRO A 16 12.23 -11.40 21.84
C PRO A 16 12.78 -11.85 23.20
N LEU A 17 13.19 -10.88 24.02
CA LEU A 17 13.60 -11.11 25.41
C LEU A 17 12.40 -11.02 26.36
N LEU A 18 12.44 -11.86 27.40
CA LEU A 18 11.53 -11.87 28.54
C LEU A 18 11.77 -10.63 29.41
N TYR A 19 10.71 -10.01 29.94
CA TYR A 19 10.81 -9.11 31.08
C TYR A 19 9.93 -9.62 32.23
N HIS A 20 10.58 -9.89 33.36
CA HIS A 20 9.93 -10.28 34.61
C HIS A 20 9.23 -9.07 35.24
N ILE A 21 8.02 -9.30 35.76
CA ILE A 21 7.34 -8.37 36.66
C ILE A 21 8.00 -8.48 38.05
N ARG A 22 8.29 -7.34 38.68
CA ARG A 22 8.47 -7.24 40.13
C ARG A 22 7.40 -6.32 40.71
N HIS A 23 6.70 -6.82 41.72
CA HIS A 23 5.84 -6.03 42.58
C HIS A 23 6.66 -4.99 43.36
N CYS A 24 6.11 -3.80 43.52
CA CYS A 24 6.29 -2.98 44.72
C CYS A 24 4.98 -2.24 45.00
N SER A 25 4.35 -2.58 46.12
CA SER A 25 3.24 -1.82 46.70
C SER A 25 3.78 -0.55 47.36
N ASN A 26 3.00 0.54 47.39
CA ASN A 26 2.89 1.40 48.57
C ASN A 26 1.69 2.36 48.46
N SER A 27 1.16 2.73 49.62
CA SER A 27 -0.16 3.35 49.81
C SER A 27 -0.13 4.50 50.82
N VAL A 28 -0.64 5.67 50.44
CA VAL A 28 -1.08 6.79 51.30
C VAL A 28 -2.12 7.55 50.45
N VAL A 29 -3.40 7.79 50.74
CA VAL A 29 -4.24 8.02 51.94
C VAL A 29 -4.54 9.51 52.21
N ALA A 30 -5.81 9.88 51.94
CA ALA A 30 -6.60 11.06 52.36
C ALA A 30 -6.16 12.43 51.76
N VAL A 31 -6.96 13.52 51.79
CA VAL A 31 -8.28 13.82 52.43
C VAL A 31 -9.28 14.38 51.39
N ALA A 32 -10.58 14.50 51.73
CA ALA A 32 -11.68 14.95 50.87
C ALA A 32 -12.02 16.45 50.94
N SER A 33 -12.78 16.94 49.94
CA SER A 33 -13.97 17.77 50.18
C SER A 33 -14.97 17.68 49.02
N THR A 34 -16.25 17.87 49.32
CA THR A 34 -17.39 17.71 48.42
C THR A 34 -17.98 19.05 47.98
N THR A 35 -18.36 19.18 46.71
CA THR A 35 -19.51 20.00 46.28
C THR A 35 -20.13 19.42 45.02
N GLU A 36 -21.42 19.11 45.07
CA GLU A 36 -22.20 18.72 43.89
C GLU A 36 -22.64 19.97 43.13
N HIS A 37 -22.41 19.99 41.81
CA HIS A 37 -23.20 20.83 40.90
C HIS A 37 -23.56 20.01 39.67
N LYS A 38 -24.87 19.72 39.54
CA LYS A 38 -25.47 19.25 38.30
C LYS A 38 -25.77 20.46 37.42
N GLU A 39 -25.20 20.51 36.23
CA GLU A 39 -25.73 21.31 35.12
C GLU A 39 -26.02 20.41 33.92
N GLU A 40 -27.29 20.35 33.52
CA GLU A 40 -27.75 19.56 32.37
C GLU A 40 -27.54 20.33 31.06
N GLY A 41 -26.34 20.25 30.51
CA GLY A 41 -26.01 20.81 29.19
C GLY A 41 -26.64 20.00 28.04
N HIS A 42 -27.76 20.49 27.50
CA HIS A 42 -28.43 19.89 26.33
C HIS A 42 -27.52 19.79 25.11
N LEU A 43 -27.30 18.57 24.60
CA LEU A 43 -26.84 18.33 23.23
C LEU A 43 -28.05 18.41 22.28
N PRO A 44 -27.97 19.15 21.15
CA PRO A 44 -29.14 19.44 20.33
C PRO A 44 -29.63 18.18 19.60
N VAL A 45 -30.89 17.82 19.85
CA VAL A 45 -31.65 16.85 19.05
C VAL A 45 -31.87 17.43 17.66
N ILE A 46 -31.08 16.97 16.67
CA ILE A 46 -31.30 17.33 15.27
C ILE A 46 -32.54 16.59 14.76
N ASN A 47 -33.69 17.26 14.88
CA ASN A 47 -34.93 16.90 14.20
C ASN A 47 -34.78 17.10 12.68
N SER A 48 -34.08 16.17 12.03
CA SER A 48 -34.22 15.98 10.59
C SER A 48 -35.47 15.12 10.34
N ALA A 49 -36.55 15.77 9.89
CA ALA A 49 -37.77 15.11 9.44
C ALA A 49 -37.47 14.30 8.15
N SER A 50 -36.88 13.13 8.33
CA SER A 50 -36.59 12.21 7.23
C SER A 50 -37.91 11.69 6.66
N LYS A 51 -38.21 12.08 5.41
CA LYS A 51 -39.18 11.36 4.59
C LYS A 51 -38.82 9.88 4.64
N LYS A 52 -39.71 9.05 5.19
CA LYS A 52 -39.62 7.59 5.12
C LYS A 52 -39.85 7.14 3.68
N GLU A 53 -38.87 7.35 2.82
CA GLU A 53 -38.74 6.53 1.61
C GLU A 53 -38.47 5.09 2.07
N LYS A 54 -39.52 4.26 1.97
CA LYS A 54 -39.40 2.82 2.13
C LYS A 54 -38.48 2.28 1.05
N VAL A 55 -37.17 2.19 1.33
CA VAL A 55 -36.25 1.35 0.55
C VAL A 55 -36.52 -0.12 0.91
N ASN A 56 -37.72 -0.59 0.56
CA ASN A 56 -38.12 -1.98 0.66
C ASN A 56 -37.49 -2.75 -0.50
N GLY A 57 -36.17 -2.93 -0.41
CA GLY A 57 -35.39 -3.78 -1.29
C GLY A 57 -34.72 -4.85 -0.44
N GLU A 58 -35.47 -5.90 -0.09
CA GLU A 58 -34.86 -7.13 0.44
C GLU A 58 -33.84 -7.61 -0.59
N ARG A 59 -32.55 -7.45 -0.28
CA ARG A 59 -31.47 -7.93 -1.14
C ARG A 59 -31.55 -9.44 -1.16
N LYS A 60 -32.09 -10.03 -2.24
CA LYS A 60 -32.00 -11.48 -2.49
C LYS A 60 -30.56 -11.90 -2.27
N ALA A 61 -30.34 -12.86 -1.37
CA ALA A 61 -29.03 -13.42 -1.13
C ALA A 61 -28.46 -13.94 -2.47
N PRO A 62 -27.15 -13.77 -2.73
CA PRO A 62 -26.54 -14.28 -3.95
C PRO A 62 -26.71 -15.80 -4.00
N GLU A 63 -27.20 -16.29 -5.13
CA GLU A 63 -27.26 -17.71 -5.41
C GLU A 63 -25.85 -18.30 -5.41
N TRP A 64 -25.69 -19.46 -4.78
CA TRP A 64 -24.40 -20.13 -4.64
C TRP A 64 -24.01 -20.80 -5.96
N LYS A 65 -22.83 -20.45 -6.48
CA LYS A 65 -22.35 -20.94 -7.77
C LYS A 65 -21.11 -21.83 -7.59
N LYS A 66 -21.12 -22.92 -8.34
CA LYS A 66 -19.98 -23.82 -8.57
C LYS A 66 -19.69 -23.67 -10.06
N LEU A 67 -18.54 -23.10 -10.38
CA LEU A 67 -18.12 -22.81 -11.76
C LEU A 67 -16.88 -23.63 -12.06
N ASP A 68 -16.76 -24.09 -13.30
CA ASP A 68 -15.54 -24.74 -13.75
C ASP A 68 -14.38 -23.73 -13.80
N ALA A 69 -13.19 -24.17 -13.40
CA ALA A 69 -12.01 -23.33 -13.33
C ALA A 69 -11.41 -23.05 -14.72
N GLU A 70 -11.50 -24.00 -15.65
CA GLU A 70 -10.99 -23.88 -17.02
C GLU A 70 -11.90 -22.97 -17.86
N GLU A 71 -13.22 -23.01 -17.67
CA GLU A 71 -14.18 -22.03 -18.21
C GLU A 71 -13.86 -20.59 -17.77
N LEU A 72 -13.31 -20.42 -16.56
CA LEU A 72 -12.84 -19.14 -16.02
C LEU A 72 -11.39 -18.80 -16.43
N GLY A 73 -10.76 -19.63 -17.27
CA GLY A 73 -9.40 -19.44 -17.77
C GLY A 73 -8.30 -19.73 -16.76
N ILE A 74 -8.59 -20.41 -15.65
CA ILE A 74 -7.64 -20.76 -14.60
C ILE A 74 -6.99 -22.10 -14.93
N SER A 75 -5.65 -22.16 -14.89
CA SER A 75 -4.90 -23.42 -15.01
C SER A 75 -3.97 -23.61 -13.82
N ASN A 76 -3.77 -24.88 -13.41
CA ASN A 76 -2.82 -25.24 -12.35
C ASN A 76 -1.36 -24.85 -12.65
N SER A 77 -1.03 -24.55 -13.91
CA SER A 77 0.25 -23.96 -14.32
C SER A 77 0.48 -22.57 -13.70
N MET A 78 -0.58 -21.76 -13.54
CA MET A 78 -0.57 -20.40 -13.01
C MET A 78 -0.32 -20.33 -11.49
N ILE A 79 -0.52 -21.44 -10.78
CA ILE A 79 -0.27 -21.52 -9.33
C ILE A 79 1.24 -21.65 -9.10
N SER A 80 1.83 -20.86 -8.20
CA SER A 80 3.28 -20.91 -7.96
C SER A 80 3.77 -22.31 -7.51
N ARG A 81 5.00 -22.69 -7.86
CA ARG A 81 5.61 -23.95 -7.40
C ARG A 81 5.58 -24.10 -5.87
N PRO A 82 6.00 -23.10 -5.05
CA PRO A 82 5.86 -23.14 -3.59
C PRO A 82 4.44 -23.47 -3.13
N THR A 83 3.44 -22.77 -3.67
CA THR A 83 2.03 -22.99 -3.34
C THR A 83 1.58 -24.41 -3.72
N ARG A 84 1.96 -24.93 -4.90
CA ARG A 84 1.66 -26.32 -5.29
C ARG A 84 2.29 -27.34 -4.35
N VAL A 85 3.49 -27.11 -3.82
CA VAL A 85 4.11 -28.00 -2.82
C VAL A 85 3.27 -28.07 -1.54
N VAL A 86 2.82 -26.91 -1.04
CA VAL A 86 1.98 -26.84 0.18
C VAL A 86 0.60 -27.48 -0.05
N LEU A 87 -0.06 -27.16 -1.15
CA LEU A 87 -1.34 -27.77 -1.53
C LEU A 87 -1.22 -29.29 -1.61
N ASN A 88 -0.19 -29.82 -2.27
CA ASN A 88 0.03 -31.26 -2.41
C ASN A 88 0.37 -31.93 -1.08
N GLY A 89 1.20 -31.30 -0.25
CA GLY A 89 1.60 -31.82 1.07
C GLY A 89 0.41 -32.00 2.02
N LEU A 90 -0.54 -31.06 2.02
CA LEU A 90 -1.77 -31.17 2.79
C LEU A 90 -2.77 -32.16 2.18
N LYS A 91 -2.97 -32.13 0.85
CA LYS A 91 -3.89 -33.05 0.14
C LYS A 91 -3.48 -34.51 0.33
N LYS A 92 -2.18 -34.83 0.26
CA LYS A 92 -1.63 -36.17 0.52
C LYS A 92 -1.89 -36.69 1.94
N LYS A 93 -2.14 -35.80 2.92
CA LYS A 93 -2.52 -36.15 4.29
C LYS A 93 -4.04 -36.23 4.50
N GLY A 94 -4.84 -36.18 3.42
CA GLY A 94 -6.29 -36.30 3.46
C GLY A 94 -7.05 -35.00 3.78
N TYR A 95 -6.36 -33.85 3.85
CA TYR A 95 -7.01 -32.57 4.14
C TYR A 95 -7.62 -31.94 2.89
N GLU A 96 -8.74 -31.23 3.07
CA GLU A 96 -9.28 -30.32 2.07
C GLU A 96 -8.40 -29.06 2.03
N VAL A 97 -8.17 -28.53 0.83
CA VAL A 97 -7.36 -27.33 0.60
C VAL A 97 -7.97 -26.50 -0.52
N TYR A 98 -7.99 -25.18 -0.32
CA TYR A 98 -8.53 -24.23 -1.29
C TYR A 98 -7.61 -23.01 -1.38
N LEU A 99 -7.44 -22.48 -2.59
CA LEU A 99 -6.93 -21.13 -2.79
C LEU A 99 -8.05 -20.12 -2.60
N VAL A 100 -7.75 -18.96 -2.02
CA VAL A 100 -8.77 -18.00 -1.60
C VAL A 100 -8.33 -16.54 -1.74
N GLY A 101 -9.28 -15.61 -1.71
CA GLY A 101 -8.96 -14.20 -1.56
C GLY A 101 -8.48 -13.55 -2.85
N GLY A 102 -7.42 -12.75 -2.74
CA GLY A 102 -6.91 -11.95 -3.86
C GLY A 102 -6.39 -12.80 -5.01
N CYS A 103 -5.79 -13.95 -4.72
CA CYS A 103 -5.20 -14.81 -5.74
C CYS A 103 -6.23 -15.38 -6.72
N VAL A 104 -7.38 -15.88 -6.23
CA VAL A 104 -8.45 -16.44 -7.08
C VAL A 104 -9.03 -15.37 -8.00
N ARG A 105 -9.30 -14.17 -7.46
CA ARG A 105 -9.76 -13.01 -8.23
C ARG A 105 -8.77 -12.62 -9.33
N ASP A 106 -7.49 -12.58 -9.01
CA ASP A 106 -6.46 -12.14 -9.96
C ASP A 106 -6.24 -13.17 -11.07
N LEU A 107 -6.28 -14.48 -10.74
CA LEU A 107 -6.28 -15.56 -11.73
C LEU A 107 -7.46 -15.43 -12.73
N ILE A 108 -8.69 -15.21 -12.23
CA ILE A 108 -9.88 -15.00 -13.08
C ILE A 108 -9.74 -13.75 -13.96
N LEU A 109 -9.06 -12.71 -13.47
CA LEU A 109 -8.75 -11.50 -14.22
C LEU A 109 -7.53 -11.64 -15.14
N LYS A 110 -6.92 -12.82 -15.25
CA LYS A 110 -5.65 -13.08 -15.97
C LYS A 110 -4.51 -12.17 -15.54
N ARG A 111 -4.47 -11.80 -14.25
CA ARG A 111 -3.44 -10.96 -13.63
C ARG A 111 -2.57 -11.79 -12.69
N ILE A 112 -1.33 -11.35 -12.51
CA ILE A 112 -0.38 -11.98 -11.59
C ILE A 112 -0.83 -11.72 -10.13
N PRO A 113 -1.11 -12.77 -9.33
CA PRO A 113 -1.33 -12.64 -7.89
C PRO A 113 -0.08 -12.10 -7.19
N LYS A 114 -0.25 -11.24 -6.18
CA LYS A 114 0.86 -10.82 -5.31
C LYS A 114 1.34 -11.97 -4.42
N ASP A 115 0.38 -12.73 -3.91
CA ASP A 115 0.49 -13.76 -2.90
C ASP A 115 -0.55 -14.86 -3.20
N PHE A 116 -0.38 -16.03 -2.60
CA PHE A 116 -1.31 -17.16 -2.69
C PHE A 116 -1.72 -17.61 -1.28
N ASP A 117 -2.93 -17.22 -0.88
CA ASP A 117 -3.52 -17.63 0.39
C ASP A 117 -4.12 -19.04 0.27
N VAL A 118 -3.70 -19.96 1.14
CA VAL A 118 -4.31 -21.29 1.28
C VAL A 118 -5.23 -21.30 2.50
N ILE A 119 -6.39 -21.95 2.38
CA ILE A 119 -7.19 -22.39 3.52
C ILE A 119 -7.37 -23.91 3.50
N THR A 120 -7.38 -24.54 4.67
CA THR A 120 -7.47 -26.00 4.81
C THR A 120 -8.40 -26.44 5.94
N SER A 121 -8.89 -27.68 5.84
CA SER A 121 -9.56 -28.39 6.96
C SER A 121 -8.59 -28.88 8.04
N ALA A 122 -7.27 -28.84 7.80
CA ALA A 122 -6.28 -29.11 8.84
C ALA A 122 -6.27 -28.03 9.92
N GLU A 123 -6.12 -28.41 11.18
CA GLU A 123 -5.81 -27.49 12.27
C GLU A 123 -4.40 -26.89 12.10
N LEU A 124 -4.16 -25.66 12.57
CA LEU A 124 -2.84 -25.02 12.44
C LEU A 124 -1.70 -25.86 13.06
N LYS A 125 -1.98 -26.58 14.15
CA LYS A 125 -1.03 -27.55 14.75
C LYS A 125 -0.75 -28.75 13.85
N GLN A 126 -1.71 -29.17 13.02
CA GLN A 126 -1.54 -30.24 12.02
C GLN A 126 -0.76 -29.73 10.80
N VAL A 127 -1.04 -28.51 10.32
CA VAL A 127 -0.26 -27.83 9.27
C VAL A 127 1.21 -27.70 9.68
N ARG A 128 1.49 -27.23 10.91
CA ARG A 128 2.86 -27.18 11.45
C ARG A 128 3.53 -28.55 11.57
N LYS A 129 2.78 -29.63 11.80
CA LYS A 129 3.28 -31.02 11.75
C LYS A 129 3.40 -31.59 10.33
N ALA A 130 2.87 -30.89 9.31
CA ALA A 130 2.93 -31.32 7.91
C ALA A 130 4.19 -30.84 7.18
N PHE A 131 4.79 -29.72 7.62
CA PHE A 131 5.93 -29.09 6.97
C PHE A 131 7.07 -28.81 7.95
N HIS A 132 8.31 -29.12 7.56
CA HIS A 132 9.49 -28.98 8.43
C HIS A 132 9.79 -27.52 8.80
N ARG A 133 9.74 -26.60 7.83
CA ARG A 133 9.89 -25.15 8.04
C ARG A 133 8.51 -24.49 8.08
N CYS A 134 7.81 -24.59 9.21
CA CYS A 134 6.54 -23.91 9.42
C CYS A 134 6.43 -23.28 10.82
N GLU A 135 6.06 -22.00 10.85
CA GLU A 135 5.78 -21.24 12.06
C GLU A 135 4.29 -20.82 12.10
N ILE A 136 3.74 -20.68 13.32
CA ILE A 136 2.40 -20.12 13.51
C ILE A 136 2.59 -18.67 13.97
N VAL A 137 2.12 -17.73 13.16
CA VAL A 137 2.24 -16.27 13.42
C VAL A 137 0.88 -15.66 13.69
N GLY A 138 0.87 -14.49 14.34
CA GLY A 138 -0.34 -13.72 14.62
C GLY A 138 -1.05 -14.14 15.92
N LYS A 139 -1.20 -13.20 16.86
CA LYS A 139 -1.88 -13.46 18.15
C LYS A 139 -3.40 -13.50 18.02
N ARG A 140 -3.99 -12.53 17.32
CA ARG A 140 -5.46 -12.41 17.13
C ARG A 140 -5.98 -13.25 15.96
N PHE A 141 -5.16 -13.41 14.93
CA PHE A 141 -5.48 -14.14 13.71
C PHE A 141 -4.33 -15.10 13.42
N PRO A 142 -4.28 -16.26 14.11
CA PRO A 142 -3.20 -17.20 13.93
C PRO A 142 -3.26 -17.82 12.53
N ILE A 143 -2.15 -17.79 11.81
CA ILE A 143 -1.97 -18.45 10.51
C ILE A 143 -0.62 -19.17 10.51
N CYS A 144 -0.47 -20.16 9.64
CA CYS A 144 0.81 -20.80 9.41
C CYS A 144 1.55 -20.09 8.26
N HIS A 145 2.78 -19.67 8.50
CA HIS A 145 3.72 -19.43 7.41
C HIS A 145 4.43 -20.76 7.12
N VAL A 146 4.32 -21.24 5.88
CA VAL A 146 5.05 -22.42 5.41
C VAL A 146 6.14 -21.95 4.45
N HIS A 147 7.39 -22.18 4.80
CA HIS A 147 8.54 -21.84 3.96
C HIS A 147 8.81 -22.97 2.98
N VAL A 148 8.80 -22.67 1.69
CA VAL A 148 9.19 -23.57 0.61
C VAL A 148 10.21 -22.84 -0.25
N ASP A 149 11.43 -23.39 -0.32
CA ASP A 149 12.59 -22.71 -0.88
C ASP A 149 12.79 -21.34 -0.16
N ASP A 150 12.84 -20.23 -0.90
CA ASP A 150 12.90 -18.86 -0.38
C ASP A 150 11.53 -18.15 -0.29
N ALA A 151 10.45 -18.85 -0.64
CA ALA A 151 9.10 -18.32 -0.62
C ALA A 151 8.33 -18.69 0.66
N ILE A 152 7.38 -17.83 1.04
CA ILE A 152 6.43 -18.07 2.14
C ILE A 152 5.04 -18.25 1.55
N VAL A 153 4.35 -19.31 1.97
CA VAL A 153 2.92 -19.54 1.66
C VAL A 153 2.12 -19.41 2.95
N GLU A 154 1.13 -18.51 2.93
CA GLU A 154 0.20 -18.34 4.06
C GLU A 154 -0.85 -19.45 4.04
N VAL A 155 -0.98 -20.18 5.15
CA VAL A 155 -1.96 -21.26 5.33
C VAL A 155 -2.83 -20.99 6.55
N SER A 156 -4.13 -20.86 6.31
CA SER A 156 -5.17 -20.65 7.31
C SER A 156 -6.03 -21.90 7.51
N SER A 157 -6.73 -21.99 8.64
CA SER A 157 -7.65 -23.11 8.94
C SER A 157 -9.10 -22.63 9.07
N PHE A 158 -10.05 -23.46 8.62
CA PHE A 158 -11.48 -23.19 8.83
C PHE A 158 -11.86 -23.04 10.32
N SER A 159 -11.19 -23.76 11.23
CA SER A 159 -11.43 -23.68 12.68
C SER A 159 -11.11 -22.30 13.25
N THR A 160 -10.05 -21.67 12.74
CA THR A 160 -9.61 -20.32 13.15
C THR A 160 -10.62 -19.24 12.77
N SER A 161 -11.37 -19.47 11.69
CA SER A 161 -12.54 -18.63 11.36
C SER A 161 -13.69 -18.83 12.35
N GLN A 162 -13.96 -20.05 12.80
CA GLN A 162 -15.09 -20.31 13.70
C GLN A 162 -14.95 -19.57 15.04
N LEU A 163 -13.75 -19.54 15.62
CA LEU A 163 -13.44 -18.81 16.86
C LEU A 163 -13.74 -17.30 16.81
N LYS A 164 -13.92 -16.70 15.62
CA LYS A 164 -14.30 -15.28 15.50
C LYS A 164 -15.80 -15.01 15.68
N SER A 165 -16.68 -16.00 15.48
CA SER A 165 -18.12 -15.72 15.44
C SER A 165 -18.75 -15.43 16.80
N ASP A 166 -18.16 -15.97 17.87
CA ASP A 166 -18.72 -15.88 19.23
C ASP A 166 -18.69 -14.45 19.78
N GLY A 167 -17.97 -13.53 19.13
CA GLY A 167 -17.70 -12.19 19.64
C GLY A 167 -18.68 -11.07 19.26
N LYS A 168 -19.32 -11.09 18.07
CA LYS A 168 -20.10 -9.90 17.60
C LYS A 168 -21.06 -10.04 16.40
N PHE A 169 -21.16 -11.18 15.73
CA PHE A 169 -22.04 -11.34 14.56
C PHE A 169 -22.91 -12.62 14.61
N ASN A 170 -23.39 -12.98 15.81
CA ASN A 170 -24.41 -14.02 16.01
C ASN A 170 -25.83 -13.54 15.65
N GLY A 171 -25.97 -12.90 14.48
CA GLY A 171 -27.26 -12.65 13.85
C GLY A 171 -27.82 -13.93 13.26
N ASN A 172 -28.17 -14.90 14.10
CA ASN A 172 -28.91 -16.14 13.83
C ASN A 172 -28.86 -16.66 12.38
N VAL A 173 -27.66 -16.89 11.83
CA VAL A 173 -27.57 -17.27 10.42
C VAL A 173 -27.93 -18.74 10.25
N ARG A 174 -29.21 -18.98 10.02
CA ARG A 174 -29.75 -20.29 9.67
C ARG A 174 -28.98 -20.85 8.49
N LYS A 175 -28.42 -22.05 8.69
CA LYS A 175 -27.84 -22.89 7.64
C LYS A 175 -28.80 -22.90 6.43
N PRO A 176 -28.37 -22.47 5.23
CA PRO A 176 -29.24 -22.47 4.05
C PRO A 176 -29.86 -23.84 3.81
N ARG A 177 -31.17 -23.88 3.55
CA ARG A 177 -31.89 -25.16 3.42
C ARG A 177 -31.28 -25.99 2.30
N GLY A 178 -31.02 -27.28 2.56
CA GLY A 178 -30.44 -28.21 1.61
C GLY A 178 -28.92 -28.12 1.39
N CYS A 179 -28.17 -27.27 2.11
CA CYS A 179 -26.72 -27.21 1.92
C CYS A 179 -25.93 -28.33 2.64
N SER A 180 -24.87 -28.81 1.96
CA SER A 180 -23.90 -29.74 2.55
C SER A 180 -23.09 -29.06 3.67
N GLU A 181 -22.58 -29.84 4.63
CA GLU A 181 -21.75 -29.29 5.70
C GLU A 181 -20.46 -28.63 5.16
N ARG A 182 -19.88 -29.22 4.11
CA ARG A 182 -18.71 -28.65 3.42
C ARG A 182 -19.00 -27.31 2.75
N ASP A 183 -20.16 -27.17 2.12
CA ASP A 183 -20.57 -25.87 1.53
C ASP A 183 -20.84 -24.84 2.65
N PHE A 184 -21.47 -25.24 3.76
CA PHE A 184 -21.71 -24.35 4.91
C PHE A 184 -20.40 -23.82 5.54
N ILE A 185 -19.40 -24.68 5.77
CA ILE A 185 -18.09 -24.28 6.30
C ILE A 185 -17.38 -23.28 5.37
N ARG A 186 -17.36 -23.56 4.07
CA ARG A 186 -16.74 -22.68 3.06
C ARG A 186 -17.44 -21.34 2.94
N TRP A 187 -18.77 -21.33 2.86
CA TRP A 187 -19.58 -20.12 2.87
C TRP A 187 -19.37 -19.28 4.16
N ARG A 188 -19.28 -19.92 5.33
CA ARG A 188 -19.01 -19.24 6.62
C ARG A 188 -17.61 -18.62 6.69
N ASN A 189 -16.59 -19.21 6.06
CA ASN A 189 -15.29 -18.53 5.89
C ASN A 189 -15.42 -17.31 4.98
N CYS A 190 -16.14 -17.45 3.86
CA CYS A 190 -16.33 -16.35 2.91
C CYS A 190 -17.01 -15.13 3.57
N LEU A 191 -17.98 -15.34 4.46
CA LEU A 191 -18.67 -14.25 5.18
C LEU A 191 -17.75 -13.32 5.97
N GLN A 192 -16.59 -13.81 6.43
CA GLN A 192 -15.66 -13.04 7.25
C GLN A 192 -14.68 -12.18 6.43
N ARG A 193 -14.81 -12.20 5.10
CA ARG A 193 -13.94 -11.48 4.18
C ARG A 193 -14.48 -10.08 3.91
N ASP A 194 -13.60 -9.23 3.40
CA ASP A 194 -13.88 -7.81 3.19
C ASP A 194 -14.80 -7.55 1.99
N PHE A 195 -14.49 -8.12 0.83
CA PHE A 195 -15.18 -7.85 -0.44
C PHE A 195 -15.67 -9.11 -1.15
N THR A 196 -16.79 -9.01 -1.88
CA THR A 196 -17.41 -10.13 -2.63
C THR A 196 -16.41 -10.78 -3.60
N ILE A 197 -15.64 -9.96 -4.30
CA ILE A 197 -14.58 -10.37 -5.23
C ILE A 197 -13.39 -11.08 -4.54
N ASN A 198 -13.21 -10.90 -3.23
CA ASN A 198 -12.25 -11.65 -2.41
C ASN A 198 -12.88 -12.85 -1.70
N GLY A 199 -14.20 -13.02 -1.80
CA GLY A 199 -14.98 -14.13 -1.25
C GLY A 199 -15.01 -15.37 -2.14
N LEU A 200 -14.14 -15.43 -3.15
CA LEU A 200 -14.01 -16.57 -4.07
C LEU A 200 -13.05 -17.61 -3.50
N MET A 201 -13.36 -18.89 -3.73
CA MET A 201 -12.52 -20.03 -3.36
C MET A 201 -12.30 -20.94 -4.56
N LEU A 202 -11.09 -21.46 -4.76
CA LEU A 202 -10.73 -22.40 -5.83
C LEU A 202 -10.26 -23.71 -5.21
N ASP A 203 -10.86 -24.84 -5.61
CA ASP A 203 -10.28 -26.17 -5.43
C ASP A 203 -9.48 -26.55 -6.69
N PRO A 204 -8.13 -26.57 -6.62
CA PRO A 204 -7.27 -26.86 -7.77
C PRO A 204 -7.22 -28.35 -8.15
N TYR A 205 -7.86 -29.23 -7.37
CA TYR A 205 -7.95 -30.68 -7.66
C TYR A 205 -9.30 -31.07 -8.24
N ALA A 206 -10.37 -30.37 -7.84
CA ALA A 206 -11.68 -30.54 -8.44
C ALA A 206 -11.89 -29.65 -9.67
N SER A 207 -10.99 -28.71 -9.95
CA SER A 207 -11.15 -27.65 -10.96
C SER A 207 -12.43 -26.83 -10.77
N ILE A 208 -12.81 -26.52 -9.52
CA ILE A 208 -14.03 -25.76 -9.21
C ILE A 208 -13.72 -24.45 -8.49
N VAL A 209 -14.29 -23.36 -9.01
CA VAL A 209 -14.42 -22.08 -8.31
C VAL A 209 -15.79 -22.01 -7.62
N TYR A 210 -15.77 -21.77 -6.32
CA TYR A 210 -16.95 -21.51 -5.50
C TYR A 210 -17.16 -20.00 -5.34
N ASP A 211 -18.30 -19.50 -5.84
CA ASP A 211 -18.79 -18.14 -5.60
C ASP A 211 -20.06 -18.19 -4.74
N TYR A 212 -19.89 -17.88 -3.47
CA TYR A 212 -20.95 -17.82 -2.47
C TYR A 212 -21.50 -16.40 -2.25
N MET A 213 -20.85 -15.37 -2.82
CA MET A 213 -21.03 -13.97 -2.44
C MET A 213 -21.39 -13.07 -3.65
N GLY A 214 -21.46 -13.64 -4.85
CA GLY A 214 -21.67 -12.90 -6.10
C GLY A 214 -20.40 -12.22 -6.63
N GLY A 215 -19.22 -12.64 -6.17
CA GLY A 215 -17.92 -12.07 -6.58
C GLY A 215 -17.69 -12.10 -8.09
N ILE A 216 -18.11 -13.16 -8.78
CA ILE A 216 -18.02 -13.26 -10.25
C ILE A 216 -18.90 -12.21 -10.94
N THR A 217 -20.07 -11.93 -10.37
CA THR A 217 -20.99 -10.90 -10.89
C THR A 217 -20.40 -9.50 -10.71
N ASP A 218 -19.72 -9.25 -9.59
CA ASP A 218 -19.09 -7.96 -9.31
C ASP A 218 -17.78 -7.76 -10.10
N ILE A 219 -17.00 -8.83 -10.35
CA ILE A 219 -15.90 -8.84 -11.33
C ILE A 219 -16.41 -8.44 -12.72
N LYS A 220 -17.46 -9.11 -13.23
CA LYS A 220 -18.05 -8.80 -14.54
C LYS A 220 -18.62 -7.37 -14.63
N LYS A 221 -19.03 -6.78 -13.51
CA LYS A 221 -19.53 -5.39 -13.43
C LYS A 221 -18.44 -4.37 -13.07
N THR A 222 -17.18 -4.79 -12.95
CA THR A 222 -16.02 -4.00 -12.49
C THR A 222 -16.30 -3.21 -11.20
N LYS A 223 -16.99 -3.84 -10.23
CA LYS A 223 -17.35 -3.24 -8.95
C LYS A 223 -16.63 -3.87 -7.76
N VAL A 224 -16.16 -3.01 -6.86
CA VAL A 224 -15.87 -3.39 -5.48
C VAL A 224 -17.16 -3.28 -4.65
N ARG A 225 -17.52 -4.35 -3.92
CA ARG A 225 -18.63 -4.41 -2.97
C ARG A 225 -18.17 -5.15 -1.71
N THR A 226 -18.57 -4.68 -0.53
CA THR A 226 -18.33 -5.41 0.74
C THR A 226 -19.32 -6.57 0.92
N ILE A 227 -18.90 -7.64 1.59
CA ILE A 227 -19.77 -8.83 1.78
C ILE A 227 -20.97 -8.51 2.69
N ILE A 228 -20.71 -7.85 3.81
CA ILE A 228 -21.73 -7.24 4.67
C ILE A 228 -21.91 -5.75 4.31
N PRO A 229 -22.99 -5.07 4.75
CA PRO A 229 -23.18 -3.64 4.54
C PRO A 229 -21.93 -2.81 4.91
N ALA A 230 -21.55 -1.86 4.04
CA ALA A 230 -20.26 -1.18 4.09
C ALA A 230 -20.04 -0.42 5.41
N ASN A 231 -21.09 0.21 5.94
CA ASN A 231 -21.08 0.86 7.26
C ASN A 231 -20.68 -0.10 8.39
N LEU A 232 -21.31 -1.28 8.47
CA LEU A 232 -20.99 -2.30 9.47
C LEU A 232 -19.57 -2.85 9.27
N SER A 233 -19.19 -3.09 8.02
CA SER A 233 -17.85 -3.58 7.64
C SER A 233 -16.73 -2.64 8.08
N PHE A 234 -16.92 -1.32 7.93
CA PHE A 234 -15.93 -0.31 8.31
C PHE A 234 -15.93 0.06 9.80
N VAL A 235 -17.03 -0.18 10.50
CA VAL A 235 -17.06 -0.12 11.97
C VAL A 235 -16.30 -1.30 12.58
N GLU A 236 -16.42 -2.50 11.99
CA GLU A 236 -15.69 -3.72 12.41
C GLU A 236 -14.18 -3.60 12.19
N ASP A 237 -13.74 -3.22 10.98
CA ASP A 237 -12.33 -2.95 10.66
C ASP A 237 -12.21 -1.79 9.66
N SER A 238 -11.84 -0.60 10.16
CA SER A 238 -11.63 0.57 9.30
C SER A 238 -10.45 0.41 8.34
N GLY A 239 -9.59 -0.61 8.52
CA GLY A 239 -8.58 -1.00 7.54
C GLY A 239 -9.20 -1.44 6.21
N ARG A 240 -10.46 -1.90 6.20
CA ARG A 240 -11.20 -2.22 4.98
C ARG A 240 -11.46 -0.98 4.10
N ILE A 241 -11.46 0.24 4.64
CA ILE A 241 -11.52 1.48 3.85
C ILE A 241 -10.29 1.60 2.95
N LEU A 242 -9.10 1.47 3.52
CA LEU A 242 -7.83 1.55 2.78
C LEU A 242 -7.74 0.40 1.77
N ARG A 243 -8.15 -0.83 2.15
CA ARG A 243 -8.20 -1.98 1.25
C ARG A 243 -9.16 -1.76 0.08
N ALA A 244 -10.30 -1.11 0.29
CA ALA A 244 -11.25 -0.78 -0.78
C ALA A 244 -10.61 0.16 -1.83
N ILE A 245 -9.95 1.23 -1.36
CA ILE A 245 -9.22 2.18 -2.23
C ILE A 245 -8.12 1.46 -3.01
N ARG A 246 -7.29 0.67 -2.32
CA ARG A 246 -6.19 -0.10 -2.93
C ARG A 246 -6.69 -1.05 -4.02
N ILE A 247 -7.74 -1.82 -3.75
CA ILE A 247 -8.29 -2.79 -4.70
C ILE A 247 -8.91 -2.07 -5.90
N ALA A 248 -9.66 -0.99 -5.67
CA ALA A 248 -10.23 -0.18 -6.73
C ALA A 248 -9.16 0.47 -7.62
N ALA A 249 -8.08 1.00 -7.04
CA ALA A 249 -6.94 1.57 -7.77
C ALA A 249 -6.24 0.51 -8.63
N ARG A 250 -5.79 -0.60 -8.02
CA ARG A 250 -5.09 -1.71 -8.70
C ARG A 250 -5.91 -2.31 -9.85
N LEU A 251 -7.22 -2.49 -9.66
CA LEU A 251 -8.07 -3.17 -10.64
C LEU A 251 -8.77 -2.21 -11.61
N HIS A 252 -8.68 -0.89 -11.38
CA HIS A 252 -9.52 0.14 -12.02
C HIS A 252 -11.03 -0.13 -11.87
N PHE A 253 -11.44 -0.66 -10.71
CA PHE A 253 -12.84 -0.97 -10.42
C PHE A 253 -13.54 0.23 -9.78
N GLY A 254 -14.81 0.43 -10.11
CA GLY A 254 -15.66 1.40 -9.43
C GLY A 254 -16.22 0.86 -8.11
N PHE A 255 -16.69 1.74 -7.23
CA PHE A 255 -17.43 1.32 -6.04
C PHE A 255 -18.92 1.14 -6.34
N THR A 256 -19.61 0.31 -5.55
CA THR A 256 -21.07 0.35 -5.45
C THR A 256 -21.54 1.60 -4.71
N ARG A 257 -22.80 2.02 -4.91
CA ARG A 257 -23.33 3.28 -4.33
C ARG A 257 -23.27 3.30 -2.80
N ASP A 258 -23.63 2.20 -2.16
CA ASP A 258 -23.55 2.03 -0.70
C ASP A 258 -22.11 2.13 -0.19
N LEU A 259 -21.19 1.42 -0.83
CA LEU A 259 -19.76 1.46 -0.49
C LEU A 259 -19.17 2.86 -0.67
N ALA A 260 -19.50 3.55 -1.77
CA ALA A 260 -19.02 4.91 -2.05
C ALA A 260 -19.50 5.94 -1.01
N LEU A 261 -20.74 5.82 -0.53
CA LEU A 261 -21.29 6.68 0.52
C LEU A 261 -20.56 6.41 1.86
N SER A 262 -20.50 5.15 2.29
CA SER A 262 -19.81 4.78 3.54
C SER A 262 -18.32 5.08 3.53
N LEU A 263 -17.64 5.03 2.37
CA LEU A 263 -16.24 5.44 2.23
C LEU A 263 -16.05 6.93 2.55
N LYS A 264 -16.97 7.79 2.10
CA LYS A 264 -16.92 9.23 2.36
C LYS A 264 -17.23 9.52 3.83
N GLU A 265 -18.34 8.96 4.33
CA GLU A 265 -18.84 9.19 5.70
C GLU A 265 -17.90 8.67 6.78
N LEU A 266 -17.29 7.50 6.58
CA LEU A 266 -16.43 6.85 7.57
C LEU A 266 -14.93 7.03 7.30
N SER A 267 -14.54 7.86 6.32
CA SER A 267 -13.13 8.14 5.97
C SER A 267 -12.26 8.43 7.18
N HIS A 268 -12.71 9.28 8.11
CA HIS A 268 -12.00 9.66 9.33
C HIS A 268 -11.73 8.48 10.30
N SER A 269 -12.46 7.37 10.17
CA SER A 269 -12.28 6.19 11.03
C SER A 269 -10.96 5.44 10.83
N VAL A 270 -10.22 5.73 9.75
CA VAL A 270 -8.89 5.17 9.51
C VAL A 270 -7.86 5.63 10.55
N LEU A 271 -8.07 6.78 11.21
CA LEU A 271 -7.21 7.26 12.30
C LEU A 271 -7.26 6.39 13.57
N ARG A 272 -8.21 5.45 13.67
CA ARG A 272 -8.23 4.44 14.74
C ARG A 272 -7.25 3.28 14.50
N LEU A 273 -6.66 3.20 13.32
CA LEU A 273 -5.67 2.17 12.98
C LEU A 273 -4.31 2.52 13.56
N ASP A 274 -3.52 1.51 13.89
CA ASP A 274 -2.12 1.73 14.24
C ASP A 274 -1.33 2.24 13.02
N LYS A 275 -0.31 3.07 13.29
CA LYS A 275 0.53 3.70 12.26
C LYS A 275 1.21 2.67 11.35
N GLY A 276 1.50 1.46 11.85
CA GLY A 276 2.09 0.36 11.09
C GLY A 276 1.11 -0.17 10.03
N ARG A 277 -0.14 -0.44 10.40
CA ARG A 277 -1.21 -0.87 9.49
C ARG A 277 -1.49 0.18 8.41
N ILE A 278 -1.50 1.46 8.77
CA ILE A 278 -1.63 2.57 7.79
C ILE A 278 -0.46 2.56 6.80
N LEU A 279 0.78 2.50 7.29
CA LEU A 279 1.99 2.46 6.46
C LEU A 279 2.01 1.24 5.51
N VAL A 280 1.57 0.07 5.97
CA VAL A 280 1.49 -1.15 5.15
C VAL A 280 0.48 -1.00 4.02
N GLU A 281 -0.73 -0.50 4.29
CA GLU A 281 -1.73 -0.29 3.23
C GLU A 281 -1.31 0.83 2.25
N LEU A 282 -0.69 1.93 2.73
CA LEU A 282 -0.09 2.95 1.87
C LEU A 282 1.05 2.40 1.02
N ASN A 283 1.91 1.55 1.57
CA ASN A 283 2.97 0.91 0.80
C ASN A 283 2.40 0.01 -0.30
N TYR A 284 1.33 -0.74 -0.02
CA TYR A 284 0.65 -1.53 -1.04
C TYR A 284 -0.07 -0.69 -2.11
N MET A 285 -0.46 0.54 -1.81
CA MET A 285 -0.98 1.49 -2.80
C MET A 285 0.12 2.05 -3.69
N LEU A 286 1.23 2.48 -3.08
CA LEU A 286 2.26 3.31 -3.73
C LEU A 286 3.45 2.54 -4.33
N ALA A 287 3.66 1.27 -3.96
CA ALA A 287 4.85 0.52 -4.37
C ALA A 287 4.58 -0.65 -5.35
N TYR A 288 3.31 -0.92 -5.70
CA TYR A 288 2.86 -2.14 -6.39
C TYR A 288 2.21 -1.87 -7.77
N GLY A 289 2.44 -0.70 -8.38
CA GLY A 289 1.95 -0.35 -9.72
C GLY A 289 0.52 0.19 -9.78
N SER A 290 0.13 1.00 -8.78
CA SER A 290 -1.20 1.64 -8.72
C SER A 290 -1.18 2.94 -7.91
N ALA A 291 -0.03 3.58 -7.78
CA ALA A 291 0.20 4.74 -6.93
C ALA A 291 -0.57 5.98 -7.38
N GLU A 292 -0.55 6.28 -8.68
CA GLU A 292 -1.25 7.40 -9.30
C GLU A 292 -2.76 7.29 -9.06
N ALA A 293 -3.33 6.12 -9.40
CA ALA A 293 -4.74 5.82 -9.22
C ALA A 293 -5.15 5.83 -7.73
N SER A 294 -4.25 5.37 -6.84
CA SER A 294 -4.48 5.41 -5.40
C SER A 294 -4.51 6.83 -4.86
N LEU A 295 -3.60 7.72 -5.30
CA LEU A 295 -3.61 9.13 -4.93
C LEU A 295 -4.91 9.82 -5.39
N ARG A 296 -5.38 9.57 -6.61
CA ARG A 296 -6.67 10.09 -7.11
C ARG A 296 -7.85 9.59 -6.27
N LEU A 297 -7.92 8.30 -5.97
CA LEU A 297 -9.02 7.74 -5.18
C LEU A 297 -8.98 8.22 -3.72
N MET A 298 -7.80 8.32 -3.10
CA MET A 298 -7.65 8.93 -1.78
C MET A 298 -8.10 10.41 -1.78
N TRP A 299 -7.78 11.16 -2.83
CA TRP A 299 -8.25 12.54 -2.98
C TRP A 299 -9.77 12.60 -3.08
N ARG A 300 -10.35 11.84 -4.02
CA ARG A 300 -11.79 11.77 -4.31
C ARG A 300 -12.66 11.45 -3.10
N PHE A 301 -12.17 10.60 -2.18
CA PHE A 301 -12.90 10.14 -1.00
C PHE A 301 -12.49 10.79 0.33
N GLY A 302 -11.65 11.85 0.31
CA GLY A 302 -11.29 12.60 1.53
C GLY A 302 -10.14 12.00 2.35
N LEU A 303 -9.59 10.86 1.93
CA LEU A 303 -8.53 10.16 2.65
C LEU A 303 -7.15 10.80 2.48
N LEU A 304 -6.89 11.50 1.38
CA LEU A 304 -5.59 12.12 1.14
C LEU A 304 -5.27 13.21 2.18
N GLU A 305 -6.27 13.96 2.64
CA GLU A 305 -6.10 15.00 3.66
C GLU A 305 -5.81 14.42 5.05
N ILE A 306 -6.34 13.22 5.32
CA ILE A 306 -6.15 12.51 6.57
C ILE A 306 -4.76 11.85 6.61
N LEU A 307 -4.34 11.23 5.51
CA LEU A 307 -3.16 10.37 5.44
C LEU A 307 -1.90 11.07 4.92
N LEU A 308 -2.06 12.02 3.99
CA LEU A 308 -0.99 12.70 3.26
C LEU A 308 -1.31 14.20 3.11
N PRO A 309 -1.52 14.95 4.22
CA PRO A 309 -2.01 16.33 4.19
C PRO A 309 -1.10 17.28 3.40
N ILE A 310 0.21 17.02 3.36
CA ILE A 310 1.17 17.78 2.55
C ILE A 310 0.86 17.67 1.04
N GLN A 311 0.54 16.46 0.57
CA GLN A 311 0.19 16.19 -0.82
C GLN A 311 -1.24 16.67 -1.14
N ALA A 312 -2.16 16.59 -0.17
CA ALA A 312 -3.49 17.17 -0.32
C ALA A 312 -3.46 18.69 -0.43
N SER A 313 -2.64 19.37 0.38
CA SER A 313 -2.43 20.82 0.34
C SER A 313 -1.95 21.28 -1.05
N TYR A 314 -1.01 20.52 -1.64
CA TYR A 314 -0.57 20.71 -3.02
C TYR A 314 -1.70 20.56 -4.05
N PHE A 315 -2.54 19.53 -3.94
CA PHE A 315 -3.70 19.39 -4.84
C PHE A 315 -4.64 20.59 -4.76
N VAL A 316 -4.90 21.12 -3.55
CA VAL A 316 -5.76 22.31 -3.41
C VAL A 316 -5.07 23.57 -3.95
N SER A 317 -3.76 23.74 -3.77
CA SER A 317 -3.03 24.91 -4.31
C SER A 317 -3.01 24.95 -5.84
N GLN A 318 -3.03 23.79 -6.51
CA GLN A 318 -3.17 23.64 -7.96
C GLN A 318 -4.64 23.73 -8.44
N GLY A 319 -5.60 24.04 -7.57
CA GLY A 319 -7.03 24.09 -7.90
C GLY A 319 -7.62 22.74 -8.30
N PHE A 320 -6.99 21.63 -7.89
CA PHE A 320 -7.30 20.29 -8.34
C PHE A 320 -8.58 19.75 -7.69
N ARG A 321 -9.64 19.54 -8.48
CA ARG A 321 -10.94 19.11 -7.95
C ARG A 321 -10.93 17.63 -7.54
N ARG A 322 -11.88 17.20 -6.70
CA ARG A 322 -12.00 15.80 -6.22
C ARG A 322 -12.25 14.76 -7.32
N TRP A 323 -12.67 15.24 -8.49
CA TRP A 323 -13.07 14.45 -9.66
C TRP A 323 -12.28 14.88 -10.91
N ASP A 324 -11.11 15.50 -10.68
CA ASP A 324 -10.28 16.04 -11.74
C ASP A 324 -9.48 14.92 -12.43
N GLU A 325 -9.52 14.92 -13.76
CA GLU A 325 -8.85 13.95 -14.63
C GLU A 325 -7.52 14.50 -15.16
N ARG A 326 -7.24 15.80 -15.00
CA ARG A 326 -5.95 16.42 -15.37
C ARG A 326 -4.79 15.75 -14.64
N SER A 327 -3.58 15.89 -15.17
CA SER A 327 -2.34 15.51 -14.47
C SER A 327 -1.68 16.73 -13.82
N ASN A 328 -0.72 16.47 -12.94
CA ASN A 328 0.20 17.43 -12.33
C ASN A 328 1.56 16.74 -12.13
N MET A 329 2.60 17.44 -11.63
CA MET A 329 3.93 16.84 -11.50
C MET A 329 3.92 15.63 -10.56
N LEU A 330 3.24 15.71 -9.41
CA LEU A 330 3.12 14.60 -8.45
C LEU A 330 2.51 13.34 -9.09
N LEU A 331 1.38 13.49 -9.76
CA LEU A 331 0.70 12.37 -10.44
C LEU A 331 1.55 11.81 -11.60
N SER A 332 2.33 12.65 -12.27
CA SER A 332 3.22 12.22 -13.37
C SER A 332 4.43 11.42 -12.85
N LEU A 333 5.04 11.84 -11.73
CA LEU A 333 6.08 11.06 -11.04
C LEU A 333 5.56 9.66 -10.64
N PHE A 334 4.35 9.60 -10.09
CA PHE A 334 3.75 8.34 -9.68
C PHE A 334 3.24 7.49 -10.87
N SER A 335 2.78 8.10 -11.95
CA SER A 335 2.48 7.39 -13.21
C SER A 335 3.74 6.74 -13.79
N ASN A 336 4.88 7.43 -13.75
CA ASN A 336 6.16 6.88 -14.20
C ASN A 336 6.66 5.77 -13.27
N LEU A 337 6.49 5.89 -11.95
CA LEU A 337 6.73 4.78 -11.02
C LEU A 337 5.88 3.55 -11.39
N ASP A 338 4.58 3.75 -11.63
CA ASP A 338 3.63 2.67 -11.94
C ASP A 338 3.92 1.96 -13.27
N ARG A 339 4.64 2.58 -14.21
CA ARG A 339 5.15 1.90 -15.42
C ARG A 339 6.30 0.93 -15.12
N LEU A 340 7.09 1.18 -14.06
CA LEU A 340 8.28 0.42 -13.72
C LEU A 340 8.00 -0.73 -12.75
N VAL A 341 7.16 -0.51 -11.74
CA VAL A 341 6.81 -1.54 -10.75
C VAL A 341 5.53 -2.30 -11.11
N ALA A 342 5.30 -3.45 -10.48
CA ALA A 342 4.06 -4.23 -10.58
C ALA A 342 3.93 -5.12 -9.33
N PRO A 343 2.82 -5.86 -9.14
CA PRO A 343 2.57 -6.58 -7.90
C PRO A 343 3.59 -7.65 -7.47
N ASP A 344 4.17 -8.30 -8.46
CA ASP A 344 5.20 -9.34 -8.41
C ASP A 344 6.62 -8.76 -8.38
N ARG A 345 6.75 -7.47 -8.68
CA ARG A 345 8.00 -6.71 -8.75
C ARG A 345 7.84 -5.31 -8.10
N PRO A 346 7.54 -5.25 -6.79
CA PRO A 346 7.30 -4.00 -6.08
C PRO A 346 8.61 -3.25 -5.79
N CYS A 347 8.50 -1.98 -5.35
CA CYS A 347 9.64 -1.24 -4.81
C CYS A 347 9.64 -1.14 -3.27
N HIS A 348 10.81 -0.86 -2.69
CA HIS A 348 10.91 -0.53 -1.28
C HIS A 348 10.30 0.85 -0.96
N SER A 349 9.71 0.98 0.23
CA SER A 349 8.97 2.18 0.66
C SER A 349 9.78 3.48 0.66
N SER A 350 11.10 3.39 0.71
CA SER A 350 12.00 4.56 0.61
C SER A 350 11.95 5.24 -0.75
N LEU A 351 11.56 4.54 -1.83
CA LEU A 351 11.48 5.14 -3.16
C LEU A 351 10.32 6.14 -3.25
N TRP A 352 9.08 5.71 -2.97
CA TRP A 352 7.94 6.62 -3.03
C TRP A 352 8.00 7.74 -1.99
N LEU A 353 8.59 7.48 -0.81
CA LEU A 353 8.81 8.54 0.18
C LEU A 353 9.90 9.53 -0.26
N GLY A 354 10.94 9.06 -0.95
CA GLY A 354 11.93 9.92 -1.60
C GLY A 354 11.30 10.80 -2.69
N ILE A 355 10.39 10.25 -3.50
CA ILE A 355 9.61 10.99 -4.50
C ILE A 355 8.76 12.08 -3.83
N PHE A 356 8.08 11.80 -2.72
CA PHE A 356 7.32 12.81 -1.99
C PHE A 356 8.21 13.95 -1.44
N ALA A 357 9.36 13.63 -0.86
CA ALA A 357 10.29 14.64 -0.33
C ALA A 357 10.89 15.51 -1.45
N PHE A 358 11.27 14.88 -2.56
CA PHE A 358 11.75 15.57 -3.77
C PHE A 358 10.69 16.51 -4.35
N HIS A 359 9.47 16.02 -4.56
CA HIS A 359 8.37 16.83 -5.08
C HIS A 359 8.03 17.98 -4.13
N LYS A 360 8.00 17.75 -2.81
CA LYS A 360 7.72 18.80 -1.84
C LYS A 360 8.79 19.91 -1.84
N ALA A 361 10.06 19.57 -2.04
CA ALA A 361 11.12 20.57 -2.18
C ALA A 361 10.94 21.45 -3.43
N LEU A 362 10.48 20.88 -4.55
CA LEU A 362 10.14 21.66 -5.75
C LEU A 362 8.90 22.54 -5.56
N VAL A 363 7.88 22.06 -4.84
CA VAL A 363 6.69 22.86 -4.52
C VAL A 363 7.02 24.03 -3.59
N ASP A 364 7.94 23.84 -2.64
CA ASP A 364 8.40 24.90 -1.74
C ASP A 364 9.31 25.92 -2.44
N GLN A 365 10.17 25.44 -3.34
CA GLN A 365 11.08 26.28 -4.11
C GLN A 365 11.31 25.69 -5.51
N PRO A 366 10.52 26.13 -6.52
CA PRO A 366 10.67 25.71 -7.90
C PRO A 366 12.10 25.88 -8.41
N GLN A 367 12.54 24.96 -9.28
CA GLN A 367 13.93 24.90 -9.76
C GLN A 367 14.00 24.96 -11.28
N ASP A 368 15.15 25.39 -11.78
CA ASP A 368 15.49 25.25 -13.19
C ASP A 368 15.58 23.75 -13.58
N PRO A 369 14.99 23.32 -14.71
CA PRO A 369 15.09 21.94 -15.20
C PRO A 369 16.51 21.38 -15.21
N LEU A 370 17.54 22.18 -15.51
CA LEU A 370 18.94 21.75 -15.49
C LEU A 370 19.42 21.39 -14.07
N VAL A 371 18.96 22.11 -13.04
CA VAL A 371 19.28 21.79 -11.63
C VAL A 371 18.59 20.49 -11.21
N VAL A 372 17.34 20.29 -11.62
CA VAL A 372 16.60 19.04 -11.36
C VAL A 372 17.27 17.84 -12.06
N THR A 373 17.77 18.06 -13.27
CA THR A 373 18.47 17.05 -14.09
C THR A 373 19.83 16.71 -13.50
N ALA A 374 20.64 17.71 -13.18
CA ALA A 374 21.94 17.52 -12.53
C ALA A 374 21.79 16.84 -11.16
N PHE A 375 20.76 17.19 -10.39
CA PHE A 375 20.41 16.49 -9.15
C PHE A 375 20.08 15.02 -9.41
N SER A 376 19.18 14.72 -10.36
CA SER A 376 18.79 13.35 -10.71
C SER A 376 19.99 12.50 -11.13
N LEU A 377 20.85 13.04 -12.00
CA LEU A 377 22.09 12.40 -12.46
C LEU A 377 23.11 12.23 -11.33
N ALA A 378 23.23 13.20 -10.41
CA ALA A 378 24.10 13.07 -9.24
C ALA A 378 23.61 12.00 -8.25
N VAL A 379 22.28 11.87 -8.08
CA VAL A 379 21.68 10.77 -7.32
C VAL A 379 21.97 9.42 -7.98
N HIS A 380 21.83 9.32 -9.31
CA HIS A 380 22.14 8.10 -10.05
C HIS A 380 23.62 7.70 -9.98
N SER A 381 24.53 8.65 -10.24
CA SER A 381 25.98 8.41 -10.29
C SER A 381 26.62 8.24 -8.92
N GLY A 382 25.87 8.45 -7.83
CA GLY A 382 26.39 8.35 -6.46
C GLY A 382 27.21 9.56 -6.01
N GLY A 383 27.00 10.74 -6.61
CA GLY A 383 27.57 12.01 -6.15
C GLY A 383 28.57 12.68 -7.11
N SER A 384 28.69 12.22 -8.36
CA SER A 384 29.56 12.85 -9.37
C SER A 384 28.94 14.15 -9.92
N LEU A 385 29.02 15.22 -9.12
CA LEU A 385 28.29 16.49 -9.36
C LEU A 385 28.69 17.20 -10.67
N LEU A 386 29.99 17.35 -10.92
CA LEU A 386 30.49 18.11 -12.09
C LEU A 386 30.11 17.40 -13.40
N GLU A 387 30.38 16.10 -13.47
CA GLU A 387 29.98 15.23 -14.58
C GLU A 387 28.46 15.23 -14.79
N SER A 388 27.68 15.18 -13.71
CA SER A 388 26.21 15.25 -13.79
C SER A 388 25.71 16.59 -14.35
N VAL A 389 26.36 17.70 -14.03
CA VAL A 389 26.07 19.03 -14.61
C VAL A 389 26.47 19.09 -16.09
N GLU A 390 27.62 18.53 -16.46
CA GLU A 390 28.07 18.48 -17.86
C GLU A 390 27.16 17.61 -18.74
N ILE A 391 26.71 16.46 -18.23
CA ILE A 391 25.74 15.60 -18.91
C ILE A 391 24.38 16.31 -19.01
N ALA A 392 23.91 16.96 -17.94
CA ALA A 392 22.66 17.73 -17.95
C ALA A 392 22.63 18.80 -19.07
N ARG A 393 23.74 19.49 -19.31
CA ARG A 393 23.87 20.48 -20.40
C ARG A 393 23.85 19.89 -21.81
N ARG A 394 24.19 18.62 -21.97
CA ARG A 394 24.19 17.93 -23.28
C ARG A 394 22.81 17.37 -23.65
N ILE A 395 21.84 17.41 -22.74
CA ILE A 395 20.46 16.96 -22.99
C ILE A 395 19.72 18.05 -23.77
N SER A 396 19.45 17.77 -25.04
CA SER A 396 18.69 18.64 -25.97
C SER A 396 17.19 18.33 -26.03
N GLN A 397 16.71 17.37 -25.24
CA GLN A 397 15.30 16.98 -25.21
C GLN A 397 14.46 18.12 -24.56
N PRO A 398 13.29 18.49 -25.11
CA PRO A 398 12.43 19.49 -24.49
C PRO A 398 11.92 19.00 -23.13
N TYR A 399 11.91 19.90 -22.14
CA TYR A 399 11.33 19.61 -20.83
C TYR A 399 9.83 19.94 -20.79
N GLN A 400 9.11 19.32 -19.85
CA GLN A 400 7.69 19.53 -19.65
C GLN A 400 7.41 20.88 -18.98
N SER A 401 7.20 21.93 -19.76
CA SER A 401 6.97 23.31 -19.30
C SER A 401 5.62 23.54 -18.60
N SER A 402 4.72 22.55 -18.57
CA SER A 402 3.40 22.68 -17.93
C SER A 402 3.42 22.56 -16.40
N PHE A 403 4.57 22.28 -15.78
CA PHE A 403 4.71 22.07 -14.35
C PHE A 403 5.20 23.35 -13.66
N ALA A 404 4.41 23.88 -12.71
CA ALA A 404 4.73 25.09 -11.96
C ALA A 404 5.95 24.92 -11.02
N GLU A 405 6.34 23.66 -10.79
CA GLU A 405 7.53 23.22 -10.07
C GLU A 405 8.84 23.46 -10.84
N LEU A 406 8.75 23.65 -12.16
CA LEU A 406 9.87 23.87 -13.06
C LEU A 406 9.86 25.33 -13.53
N LEU A 407 10.96 26.04 -13.28
CA LEU A 407 11.14 27.42 -13.74
C LEU A 407 11.40 27.47 -15.24
N GLU A 408 11.00 28.58 -15.87
CA GLU A 408 11.48 28.92 -17.22
C GLU A 408 13.01 29.03 -17.22
N ALA A 409 13.65 28.40 -18.21
CA ALA A 409 15.09 28.40 -18.33
C ALA A 409 15.64 29.83 -18.46
N ARG A 410 16.52 30.22 -17.53
CA ARG A 410 17.20 31.52 -17.56
C ARG A 410 18.55 31.40 -18.27
N ASN A 411 19.22 32.54 -18.47
CA ASN A 411 20.57 32.60 -19.04
C ASN A 411 21.49 31.56 -18.40
N PRO A 412 22.35 30.88 -19.19
CA PRO A 412 23.14 29.77 -18.69
C PRO A 412 24.10 30.22 -17.58
N ASP A 413 23.88 29.69 -16.37
CA ASP A 413 24.80 29.81 -15.23
C ASP A 413 26.21 29.27 -15.59
N SER A 414 27.19 29.43 -14.70
CA SER A 414 28.44 28.65 -14.77
C SER A 414 28.23 27.20 -14.26
N ASN A 415 29.12 26.27 -14.62
CA ASN A 415 29.08 24.90 -14.08
C ASN A 415 29.10 24.90 -12.54
N ASN A 416 29.98 25.72 -11.94
CA ASN A 416 30.10 25.83 -10.49
C ASN A 416 28.82 26.36 -9.84
N ALA A 417 28.14 27.34 -10.45
CA ALA A 417 26.86 27.83 -9.96
C ALA A 417 25.75 26.76 -10.02
N LEU A 418 25.69 25.94 -11.09
CA LEU A 418 24.77 24.80 -11.15
C LEU A 418 25.09 23.73 -10.11
N VAL A 419 26.38 23.44 -9.84
CA VAL A 419 26.79 22.52 -8.77
C VAL A 419 26.31 23.03 -7.40
N HIS A 420 26.52 24.31 -7.09
CA HIS A 420 26.02 24.91 -5.84
C HIS A 420 24.49 24.87 -5.74
N LYS A 421 23.75 25.20 -6.81
CA LYS A 421 22.28 25.07 -6.86
C LYS A 421 21.83 23.63 -6.62
N THR A 422 22.54 22.65 -7.19
CA THR A 422 22.27 21.22 -7.02
C THR A 422 22.47 20.74 -5.58
N ILE A 423 23.55 21.16 -4.92
CA ILE A 423 23.81 20.88 -3.49
C ILE A 423 22.74 21.54 -2.61
N ASN A 424 22.37 22.79 -2.88
CA ASN A 424 21.33 23.50 -2.16
C ASN A 424 19.96 22.81 -2.31
N PHE A 425 19.60 22.39 -3.52
CA PHE A 425 18.38 21.63 -3.76
C PHE A 425 18.38 20.29 -3.00
N ALA A 426 19.51 19.58 -2.92
CA ALA A 426 19.63 18.39 -2.07
C ALA A 426 19.42 18.69 -0.57
N ALA A 427 19.77 19.90 -0.09
CA ALA A 427 19.45 20.34 1.25
C ALA A 427 17.94 20.60 1.43
N LEU A 428 17.26 21.19 0.43
CA LEU A 428 15.80 21.39 0.44
C LEU A 428 15.04 20.06 0.48
N VAL A 429 15.45 19.05 -0.30
CA VAL A 429 14.87 17.69 -0.25
C VAL A 429 15.00 17.08 1.14
N LYS A 430 16.14 17.28 1.82
CA LYS A 430 16.32 16.85 3.22
C LYS A 430 15.41 17.60 4.19
N THR A 431 15.27 18.92 4.05
CA THR A 431 14.37 19.74 4.87
C THR A 431 12.91 19.32 4.68
N ALA A 432 12.48 19.10 3.43
CA ALA A 432 11.14 18.59 3.12
C ALA A 432 10.88 17.23 3.79
N LEU A 433 11.86 16.30 3.77
CA LEU A 433 11.76 15.02 4.47
C LEU A 433 11.65 15.18 5.99
N CYS A 434 12.42 16.08 6.62
CA CYS A 434 12.28 16.39 8.04
C CYS A 434 10.89 16.93 8.37
N ASN A 435 10.38 17.86 7.56
CA ASN A 435 9.04 18.45 7.71
C ASN A 435 7.93 17.40 7.59
N MET A 436 8.10 16.36 6.77
CA MET A 436 7.16 15.21 6.69
C MET A 436 7.17 14.32 7.96
N THR A 437 8.19 14.44 8.81
CA THR A 437 8.28 13.74 10.11
C THR A 437 7.89 14.61 11.32
N ASP A 438 7.55 15.88 11.10
CA ASP A 438 7.17 16.82 12.15
C ASP A 438 5.63 16.96 12.22
N GLY A 439 5.03 16.64 13.38
CA GLY A 439 3.58 16.68 13.58
C GLY A 439 2.98 18.08 13.46
N CYS A 440 3.71 19.12 13.89
CA CYS A 440 3.31 20.52 13.83
C CYS A 440 3.38 21.06 12.39
N TYR A 441 4.35 20.61 11.59
CA TYR A 441 4.39 20.93 10.17
C TYR A 441 3.28 20.20 9.39
N VAL A 442 3.08 18.91 9.67
CA VAL A 442 2.03 18.08 9.06
C VAL A 442 0.63 18.63 9.37
N SER A 443 0.35 19.03 10.61
CA SER A 443 -0.95 19.61 11.00
C SER A 443 -1.19 20.98 10.37
N LYS A 444 -0.15 21.80 10.22
CA LYS A 444 -0.21 23.09 9.52
C LYS A 444 -0.34 23.00 8.01
N ALA A 445 -0.05 21.84 7.39
CA ALA A 445 -0.08 21.71 5.93
C ALA A 445 -1.46 22.05 5.32
N MET A 446 -2.56 21.73 6.02
CA MET A 446 -3.93 22.07 5.60
C MET A 446 -4.49 23.36 6.22
N ALA A 447 -3.71 24.11 7.02
CA ALA A 447 -4.21 25.27 7.77
C ALA A 447 -4.75 26.42 6.89
N LYS A 448 -4.33 26.49 5.62
CA LYS A 448 -4.87 27.44 4.62
C LYS A 448 -6.29 27.07 4.12
N TYR A 449 -6.85 25.95 4.57
CA TYR A 449 -8.09 25.37 4.05
C TYR A 449 -9.07 25.04 5.19
N PRO A 450 -9.87 26.01 5.69
CA PRO A 450 -10.65 25.88 6.92
C PRO A 450 -11.72 24.77 6.95
N LYS A 451 -12.05 24.18 5.79
CA LYS A 451 -13.01 23.07 5.65
C LYS A 451 -12.34 21.70 5.56
N ALA A 452 -11.00 21.64 5.53
CA ALA A 452 -10.25 20.39 5.53
C ALA A 452 -10.14 19.82 6.96
N PRO A 453 -10.14 18.50 7.14
CA PRO A 453 -9.85 17.91 8.43
C PRO A 453 -8.38 18.21 8.82
N SER A 454 -8.16 18.58 10.08
CA SER A 454 -6.81 18.62 10.64
C SER A 454 -6.33 17.20 10.93
N SER A 455 -5.10 16.89 10.51
CA SER A 455 -4.44 15.61 10.76
C SER A 455 -3.00 15.84 11.19
N GLU A 456 -2.62 15.30 12.33
CA GLU A 456 -1.24 15.32 12.86
C GLU A 456 -0.53 13.98 12.58
N LEU A 457 -1.02 13.20 11.60
CA LEU A 457 -0.61 11.83 11.37
C LEU A 457 0.81 11.72 10.77
N VAL A 458 1.82 11.74 11.63
CA VAL A 458 3.17 11.29 11.28
C VAL A 458 3.25 9.76 11.46
N PHE A 459 3.41 9.04 10.36
CA PHE A 459 3.52 7.57 10.32
C PHE A 459 4.87 7.04 9.78
N ILE A 460 5.78 7.92 9.38
CA ILE A 460 7.12 7.57 8.86
C ILE A 460 8.02 7.12 10.03
N PRO A 461 8.52 5.86 10.05
CA PRO A 461 9.46 5.42 11.08
C PRO A 461 10.85 6.01 10.89
N MET A 462 11.59 6.23 11.98
CA MET A 462 12.97 6.76 11.93
C MET A 462 13.90 5.93 11.03
N ALA A 463 13.77 4.60 11.05
CA ALA A 463 14.55 3.72 10.16
C ALA A 463 14.28 3.98 8.66
N LEU A 464 13.05 4.34 8.30
CA LEU A 464 12.68 4.70 6.93
C LEU A 464 13.18 6.10 6.57
N PHE A 465 13.04 7.08 7.46
CA PHE A 465 13.61 8.43 7.32
C PHE A 465 15.13 8.38 7.04
N LEU A 466 15.87 7.56 7.81
CA LEU A 466 17.31 7.38 7.62
C LEU A 466 17.65 6.71 6.28
N ARG A 467 16.84 5.74 5.82
CA ARG A 467 17.01 5.13 4.48
C ARG A 467 16.78 6.14 3.35
N VAL A 468 15.73 6.96 3.44
CA VAL A 468 15.46 8.00 2.43
C VAL A 468 16.54 9.08 2.44
N SER A 469 17.00 9.51 3.61
CA SER A 469 18.11 10.48 3.74
C SER A 469 19.37 10.01 3.01
N LYS A 470 19.70 8.71 3.09
CA LYS A 470 20.86 8.11 2.40
C LYS A 470 20.74 8.07 0.87
N ILE A 471 19.54 8.17 0.30
CA ILE A 471 19.37 8.27 -1.17
C ILE A 471 20.08 9.53 -1.66
N PHE A 472 19.76 10.68 -1.04
CA PHE A 472 20.19 12.01 -1.48
C PHE A 472 21.51 12.49 -0.87
N GLU A 473 22.00 11.83 0.19
CA GLU A 473 23.22 12.23 0.90
C GLU A 473 24.48 12.27 0.01
N CYS A 474 24.55 11.44 -1.03
CA CYS A 474 25.64 11.46 -2.02
C CYS A 474 25.81 12.82 -2.72
N VAL A 475 24.71 13.51 -3.02
CA VAL A 475 24.71 14.83 -3.67
C VAL A 475 25.34 15.90 -2.77
N ARG A 476 25.33 15.71 -1.44
CA ARG A 476 25.90 16.66 -0.47
C ARG A 476 27.32 16.34 -0.02
N ARG A 477 27.74 15.07 -0.06
CA ARG A 477 29.06 14.61 0.39
C ARG A 477 30.06 14.40 -0.77
N GLY A 478 29.62 14.46 -2.02
CA GLY A 478 30.46 14.21 -3.18
C GLY A 478 30.99 12.77 -3.23
N THR A 479 32.06 12.58 -4.00
CA THR A 479 32.70 11.28 -4.26
C THR A 479 33.64 10.79 -3.15
N GLU A 480 33.80 11.55 -2.06
CA GLU A 480 34.69 11.20 -0.93
C GLU A 480 34.23 9.95 -0.16
N ALA A 481 32.93 9.63 -0.22
CA ALA A 481 32.44 8.32 0.13
C ALA A 481 32.35 7.46 -1.13
N ARG A 482 32.99 6.28 -1.11
CA ARG A 482 33.00 5.29 -2.21
C ARG A 482 31.60 4.71 -2.49
N PHE A 483 30.73 5.49 -3.13
CA PHE A 483 29.46 5.02 -3.64
C PHE A 483 29.69 4.29 -4.96
N VAL A 484 29.26 3.03 -5.04
CA VAL A 484 29.44 2.22 -6.25
C VAL A 484 28.41 2.64 -7.30
N HIS A 485 28.88 2.93 -8.52
CA HIS A 485 28.03 3.20 -9.65
C HIS A 485 27.43 1.90 -10.19
N ARG A 486 26.11 1.83 -10.32
CA ARG A 486 25.44 0.65 -10.86
C ARG A 486 25.70 0.46 -12.36
N GLN A 487 26.27 -0.67 -12.76
CA GLN A 487 26.45 -1.00 -14.18
C GLN A 487 25.20 -1.71 -14.74
N GLY A 488 24.59 -1.16 -15.79
CA GLY A 488 23.48 -1.78 -16.53
C GLY A 488 22.17 -0.97 -16.58
N ARG A 489 21.31 -1.28 -17.57
CA ARG A 489 20.02 -0.59 -17.82
C ARG A 489 18.76 -1.33 -17.34
N LYS A 490 18.87 -2.60 -16.96
CA LYS A 490 17.74 -3.42 -16.50
C LYS A 490 17.54 -3.23 -15.00
N ILE A 491 16.31 -3.06 -14.52
CA ILE A 491 16.02 -2.95 -13.08
C ILE A 491 16.23 -4.32 -12.40
N ASP A 492 16.92 -4.33 -11.26
CA ASP A 492 16.97 -5.48 -10.35
C ASP A 492 15.84 -5.34 -9.33
N TYR A 493 14.76 -6.07 -9.54
CA TYR A 493 13.57 -5.95 -8.71
C TYR A 493 13.73 -6.55 -7.31
N GLU A 494 14.66 -7.48 -7.10
CA GLU A 494 14.95 -8.02 -5.77
C GLU A 494 15.68 -6.96 -4.93
N SER A 495 16.76 -6.39 -5.49
CA SER A 495 17.46 -5.24 -4.89
C SER A 495 16.54 -4.03 -4.67
N LEU A 496 15.61 -3.77 -5.60
CA LEU A 496 14.65 -2.67 -5.48
C LEU A 496 13.63 -2.89 -4.35
N ALA A 497 13.11 -4.11 -4.19
CA ALA A 497 12.18 -4.49 -3.13
C ALA A 497 12.84 -4.48 -1.74
N MET A 498 14.12 -4.89 -1.66
CA MET A 498 14.93 -4.83 -0.44
C MET A 498 15.45 -3.42 -0.10
N GLY A 499 15.30 -2.46 -1.02
CA GLY A 499 15.69 -1.07 -0.83
C GLY A 499 17.19 -0.86 -0.85
N SER A 500 17.90 -1.58 -1.73
CA SER A 500 19.31 -1.31 -2.05
C SER A 500 19.46 0.13 -2.53
N LEU A 501 20.46 0.86 -2.01
CA LEU A 501 20.63 2.28 -2.31
C LEU A 501 20.93 2.52 -3.80
N GLU A 502 21.73 1.66 -4.42
CA GLU A 502 22.09 1.77 -5.84
C GLU A 502 20.85 1.63 -6.74
N GLU A 503 20.01 0.63 -6.47
CA GLU A 503 18.79 0.38 -7.24
C GLU A 503 17.73 1.46 -7.02
N VAL A 504 17.51 1.85 -5.76
CA VAL A 504 16.56 2.91 -5.42
C VAL A 504 16.98 4.25 -6.05
N ARG A 505 18.29 4.58 -6.05
CA ARG A 505 18.82 5.78 -6.72
C ARG A 505 18.64 5.71 -8.24
N HIS A 506 18.95 4.58 -8.86
CA HIS A 506 18.78 4.38 -10.31
C HIS A 506 17.30 4.54 -10.73
N VAL A 507 16.38 3.86 -10.06
CA VAL A 507 14.94 3.92 -10.38
C VAL A 507 14.36 5.30 -10.06
N PHE A 508 14.77 5.93 -8.95
CA PHE A 508 14.39 7.32 -8.64
C PHE A 508 14.81 8.28 -9.76
N ALA A 509 16.07 8.22 -10.18
CA ALA A 509 16.61 9.14 -11.17
C ALA A 509 15.90 8.98 -12.53
N ARG A 510 15.60 7.73 -12.92
CA ARG A 510 14.81 7.41 -14.10
C ARG A 510 13.39 8.01 -14.03
N ILE A 511 12.69 7.84 -12.90
CA ILE A 511 11.33 8.39 -12.73
C ILE A 511 11.33 9.92 -12.88
N VAL A 512 12.30 10.60 -12.24
CA VAL A 512 12.45 12.06 -12.35
C VAL A 512 12.77 12.46 -13.79
N PHE A 513 13.69 11.77 -14.46
CA PHE A 513 14.05 12.05 -15.84
C PHE A 513 12.85 11.88 -16.79
N ASP A 514 12.16 10.74 -16.72
CA ASP A 514 10.98 10.43 -17.54
C ASP A 514 9.80 11.38 -17.23
N THR A 515 9.81 12.14 -16.11
CA THR A 515 8.81 13.17 -15.80
C THR A 515 9.21 14.55 -16.31
N VAL A 516 10.48 14.94 -16.17
CA VAL A 516 10.97 16.24 -16.67
C VAL A 516 11.08 16.23 -18.20
N TYR A 517 11.53 15.12 -18.77
CA TYR A 517 11.72 14.91 -20.22
C TYR A 517 10.92 13.68 -20.67
N PRO A 518 9.59 13.80 -20.82
CA PRO A 518 8.75 12.68 -21.24
C PRO A 518 9.22 12.15 -22.62
N PRO A 519 9.28 10.82 -22.81
CA PRO A 519 9.69 10.24 -24.08
C PRO A 519 8.69 10.61 -25.19
N ASN A 520 9.19 10.84 -26.40
CA ASN A 520 8.36 11.13 -27.56
C ASN A 520 7.34 10.00 -27.78
N GLN A 521 6.05 10.36 -27.79
CA GLN A 521 4.91 9.43 -27.82
C GLN A 521 4.89 8.48 -29.04
N SER A 522 5.67 8.77 -30.08
CA SER A 522 5.80 7.93 -31.28
C SER A 522 6.33 6.52 -31.02
N ASN A 523 7.03 6.26 -29.90
CA ASN A 523 7.58 4.94 -29.57
C ASN A 523 6.72 4.09 -28.61
N GLU A 524 5.73 4.67 -27.88
CA GLU A 524 4.94 3.89 -26.92
C GLU A 524 3.87 2.99 -27.60
N ASN A 525 3.42 3.32 -28.81
CA ASN A 525 2.46 2.49 -29.56
C ASN A 525 2.99 1.08 -29.90
N ASN A 526 4.31 0.89 -29.98
CA ASN A 526 4.92 -0.42 -30.18
C ASN A 526 4.99 -1.26 -28.89
N VAL A 527 4.86 -0.65 -27.71
CA VAL A 527 4.86 -1.34 -26.40
C VAL A 527 3.43 -1.57 -25.90
N ALA A 528 2.49 -0.67 -26.22
CA ALA A 528 1.07 -0.87 -25.94
C ALA A 528 0.50 -2.13 -26.62
N ASN A 529 0.96 -2.44 -27.84
CA ASN A 529 0.60 -3.65 -28.60
C ASN A 529 1.35 -4.92 -28.15
N GLN A 530 2.12 -4.89 -27.05
CA GLN A 530 2.79 -6.05 -26.46
C GLN A 530 2.34 -6.32 -25.01
N ARG A 531 1.07 -6.04 -24.69
CA ARG A 531 0.40 -6.57 -23.50
C ARG A 531 -0.50 -7.75 -23.91
N PRO A 532 -0.31 -8.96 -23.37
CA PRO A 532 -1.25 -10.07 -23.54
C PRO A 532 -2.54 -9.87 -22.73
#